data_AF-A0A947B1R9-F1
#
_entry.id   AF-A0A947B1R9-F1
#
_cell.length_a   1.000
_cell.length_b   1.000
_cell.length_c   1.000
_cell.angle_alpha   90.00
_cell.angle_beta   90.00
_cell.angle_gamma   90.00
#
_symmetry.space_group_name_H-M   'P 1'
#
loop_
_entity.id
_entity.type
_entity.pdbx_description
1 polymer ?
#
loop_
_entity_poly.entity_id
_entity_poly.type
_entity_poly.pdbx_seq_one_letter_code
_entity_poly.pdbx_strand_id
1 'polypeptide(L)' 'NWGFYLNCGSLNYFDKDIVSGVDSKQYLKVVGESMKYVPSFIGACCGSTPDHIRVIKELLDGKNN' A
#
# COMPACT_ATOMS: atom_id res chain seq x y z
N ASN A 1 -14.45 -7.71 11.09
CA ASN A 1 -13.53 -6.57 11.19
C ASN A 1 -12.20 -7.02 10.59
N TRP A 2 -11.81 -6.50 9.43
CA TRP A 2 -10.63 -6.97 8.69
C TRP A 2 -9.88 -5.80 8.07
N GLY A 3 -8.61 -6.01 7.73
CA GLY A 3 -7.79 -5.03 7.04
C GLY A 3 -6.49 -5.66 6.56
N PHE A 4 -5.65 -4.89 5.90
CA PHE A 4 -4.41 -5.40 5.32
C PHE A 4 -3.30 -4.35 5.29
N TYR A 5 -2.06 -4.83 5.16
CA TYR A 5 -0.86 -4.02 5.01
C TYR A 5 0.13 -4.78 4.12
N LEU A 6 0.33 -4.34 2.88
CA LEU A 6 1.11 -5.08 1.89
C LEU A 6 2.61 -4.84 2.09
N ASN A 7 3.39 -5.88 1.83
CA ASN A 7 4.82 -5.76 1.61
C ASN A 7 5.07 -5.19 0.23
N CYS A 8 5.95 -4.19 0.14
CA CYS A 8 6.35 -3.54 -1.10
C CYS A 8 7.80 -3.86 -1.46
N GLY A 9 8.52 -4.69 -0.70
CA GLY A 9 9.89 -5.10 -1.02
C GLY A 9 9.97 -5.98 -2.27
N SER A 10 10.92 -5.71 -3.17
CA SER A 10 11.21 -6.55 -4.35
C SER A 10 12.31 -7.59 -4.15
N LEU A 11 13.11 -7.45 -3.09
CA LEU A 11 14.29 -8.27 -2.84
C LEU A 11 13.95 -9.54 -2.04
N ASN A 12 14.90 -10.48 -1.98
CA ASN A 12 14.74 -11.68 -1.17
C ASN A 12 14.76 -11.32 0.31
N TYR A 13 14.09 -12.13 1.13
CA TYR A 13 14.01 -11.93 2.57
C TYR A 13 15.36 -12.06 3.30
N PHE A 14 16.40 -12.55 2.63
CA PHE A 14 17.77 -12.62 3.13
C PHE A 14 18.62 -11.40 2.75
N ASP A 15 18.12 -10.54 1.86
CA ASP A 15 18.87 -9.37 1.40
C ASP A 15 18.92 -8.31 2.53
N LYS A 16 20.07 -7.66 2.67
CA LYS A 16 20.31 -6.68 3.75
C LYS A 16 19.60 -5.36 3.50
N ASP A 17 19.33 -5.07 2.24
CA ASP A 17 18.64 -3.86 1.81
C ASP A 17 17.20 -4.19 1.44
N ILE A 18 16.29 -3.27 1.71
CA ILE A 18 14.90 -3.36 1.27
C ILE A 18 14.69 -2.30 0.18
N VAL A 19 14.44 -2.76 -1.05
CA VAL A 19 14.12 -1.89 -2.18
C VAL A 19 12.64 -2.02 -2.52
N SER A 20 11.98 -0.90 -2.78
CA SER A 20 10.57 -0.89 -3.18
C SER A 20 10.40 -1.52 -4.57
N GLY A 21 9.66 -2.62 -4.64
CA GLY A 21 9.22 -3.30 -5.86
C GLY A 21 7.83 -2.92 -6.33
N VAL A 22 7.03 -2.33 -5.44
CA VAL A 22 5.71 -1.78 -5.73
C VAL A 22 5.79 -0.29 -5.49
N ASP A 23 5.36 0.50 -6.48
CA ASP A 23 5.22 1.95 -6.33
C ASP A 23 3.83 2.34 -5.78
N SER A 24 3.69 3.60 -5.37
CA SER A 24 2.46 4.12 -4.78
C SER A 24 1.25 4.02 -5.72
N LYS A 25 1.42 4.18 -7.03
CA LYS A 25 0.34 4.06 -8.02
C LYS A 25 -0.11 2.60 -8.19
N GLN A 26 0.83 1.66 -8.19
CA GLN A 26 0.53 0.23 -8.23
C GLN A 26 -0.18 -0.22 -6.96
N TYR A 27 0.29 0.22 -5.80
CA TYR A 27 -0.34 -0.06 -4.51
C TYR A 27 -1.80 0.46 -4.51
N LEU A 28 -1.99 1.68 -4.99
CA LEU A 28 -3.30 2.33 -5.03
C LEU A 28 -4.35 1.52 -5.83
N LYS A 29 -3.93 0.81 -6.89
CA LYS A 29 -4.82 -0.08 -7.66
C LYS A 29 -5.36 -1.21 -6.78
N VAL A 30 -4.49 -1.87 -6.01
CA VAL A 30 -4.88 -2.95 -5.09
C VAL A 30 -5.82 -2.43 -4.01
N VAL A 31 -5.54 -1.22 -3.49
CA VAL A 31 -6.41 -0.56 -2.52
C VAL A 31 -7.79 -0.32 -3.11
N GLY A 32 -7.87 0.29 -4.30
CA GLY A 32 -9.13 0.52 -5.01
C GLY A 32 -9.94 -0.76 -5.24
N GLU A 33 -9.29 -1.83 -5.70
CA GLU A 33 -9.93 -3.14 -5.90
C GLU A 33 -10.41 -3.77 -4.59
N SER A 34 -9.73 -3.51 -3.48
CA SER A 34 -10.08 -4.04 -2.16
C SER A 34 -11.27 -3.33 -1.50
N MET A 35 -11.59 -2.09 -1.92
CA MET A 35 -12.64 -1.27 -1.28
C MET A 35 -14.03 -1.94 -1.31
N LYS A 36 -14.32 -2.77 -2.32
CA LYS A 36 -15.58 -3.54 -2.41
C LYS A 36 -15.80 -4.50 -1.25
N TYR A 37 -14.74 -4.89 -0.55
CA TYR A 37 -14.80 -5.77 0.62
C TYR A 37 -14.86 -5.00 1.94
N VAL A 38 -14.91 -3.66 1.89
CA VAL A 38 -15.08 -2.76 3.03
C VAL A 38 -14.04 -3.04 4.15
N PRO A 39 -12.73 -2.90 3.86
CA PRO A 39 -11.70 -3.03 4.89
C PRO A 39 -11.89 -1.95 5.95
N SER A 40 -11.67 -2.32 7.21
CA SER A 40 -11.70 -1.41 8.34
C SER A 40 -10.33 -0.77 8.62
N PHE A 41 -9.26 -1.31 8.02
CA PHE A 41 -7.89 -0.81 8.10
C PHE A 41 -7.12 -1.10 6.81
N ILE A 42 -6.33 -0.12 6.37
CA ILE A 42 -5.39 -0.24 5.26
C ILE A 42 -4.08 0.40 5.71
N GLY A 43 -3.02 -0.39 5.77
CA GLY A 43 -1.67 0.06 6.09
C GLY A 43 -0.69 -0.33 4.99
N ALA A 44 0.61 -0.28 5.31
CA ALA A 44 1.69 -0.77 4.47
C ALA A 44 2.82 -1.36 5.34
N CYS A 45 3.65 -2.24 4.77
CA CYS A 45 4.70 -2.96 5.49
C CYS A 45 6.10 -2.60 4.95
N CYS A 46 7.04 -3.54 5.01
CA CYS A 46 8.40 -3.44 4.49
C CYS A 46 8.43 -2.93 3.04
N GLY A 47 9.42 -2.10 2.74
CA GLY A 47 9.63 -1.53 1.41
C GLY A 47 8.66 -0.40 1.03
N SER A 48 7.60 -0.18 1.81
CA SER A 48 6.73 0.97 1.59
C SER A 48 7.40 2.29 2.03
N THR A 49 6.84 3.40 1.57
CA THR A 49 7.35 4.76 1.81
C THR A 49 6.20 5.67 2.23
N PRO A 50 6.47 6.86 2.79
CA PRO A 50 5.42 7.83 3.10
C PRO A 50 4.52 8.17 1.91
N ASP A 51 5.03 8.07 0.68
CA ASP A 51 4.25 8.31 -0.54
C ASP A 51 3.10 7.30 -0.72
N HIS A 52 3.29 6.05 -0.29
CA HIS A 52 2.24 5.03 -0.32
C HIS A 52 1.07 5.40 0.60
N ILE A 53 1.39 5.83 1.82
CA ILE A 53 0.37 6.24 2.80
C ILE A 53 -0.33 7.53 2.33
N ARG A 54 0.41 8.47 1.72
CA ARG A 54 -0.14 9.70 1.15
C ARG A 54 -1.22 9.41 0.10
N VAL A 55 -0.95 8.56 -0.89
CA VAL A 55 -1.94 8.25 -1.94
C VAL A 55 -3.14 7.45 -1.42
N ILE A 56 -2.93 6.58 -0.42
CA ILE A 56 -4.04 5.89 0.27
C ILE A 56 -4.95 6.91 0.95
N LYS A 57 -4.35 7.87 1.67
CA LYS A 57 -5.10 8.93 2.34
C LYS A 57 -5.86 9.81 1.34
N GLU A 58 -5.25 10.20 0.24
CA GLU A 58 -5.89 10.98 -0.82
C GLU A 58 -7.09 10.25 -1.43
N LEU A 59 -6.98 8.93 -1.67
CA LEU A 59 -8.10 8.12 -2.14
C LEU A 59 -9.26 8.08 -1.14
N LEU A 60 -8.96 7.81 0.12
CA LEU A 60 -9.97 7.70 1.17
C LEU A 60 -10.65 9.04 1.49
N ASP A 61 -9.92 10.15 1.30
CA ASP A 61 -10.47 11.51 1.43
C ASP A 61 -11.23 11.98 0.17
N GLY A 62 -11.25 11.19 -0.91
CA GLY A 62 -11.86 11.58 -2.19
C GLY A 62 -11.12 12.71 -2.92
N LYS A 63 -9.83 12.90 -2.65
CA LYS A 63 -8.96 13.94 -3.22
C LYS A 63 -8.11 13.46 -4.41
N ASN A 64 -8.41 12.28 -4.93
CA ASN A 64 -7.63 11.59 -5.96
C ASN A 64 -8.26 11.76 -7.36
N ASN A 65 -8.61 12.99 -7.72
CA ASN A 65 -9.19 13.38 -9.01
C ASN A 65 -8.12 13.93 -9.95
#